data_AF-A0A927UV21-F1
#
_entry.id   AF-A0A927UV21-F1
#
_cell.length_a   1.000
_cell.length_b   1.000
_cell.length_c   1.000
_cell.angle_alpha   90.00
_cell.angle_beta   90.00
_cell.angle_gamma   90.00
#
_symmetry.space_group_name_H-M   'P 1'
#
loop_
_entity.id
_entity.type
_entity.pdbx_description
1 polymer ?
#
loop_
_entity_poly.entity_id
_entity_poly.type
_entity_poly.pdbx_seq_one_letter_code
_entity_poly.pdbx_strand_id
1 'polypeptide(L)'
;MQNRKIDMLRAAMPYTEPRYRKPMQVLIQTEELVSYINEDGEADMEACDTGSVGDVEGMMESIKDFCNPKELETVNLVLNFVRAQRMYRTYRSFKQSDQSGSNNGMMEFLASQLTPEQQKTFGKMAAVMNES
;
A
#
# COMPACT_ATOMS: atom_id res chain seq x y z
N MET A 1 3.90 -30.66 -13.30
CA MET A 1 2.83 -31.45 -13.96
C MET A 1 1.53 -30.65 -14.15
N GLN A 2 1.33 -29.53 -13.45
CA GLN A 2 0.28 -28.56 -13.79
C GLN A 2 0.53 -28.04 -15.21
N ASN A 3 -0.52 -27.92 -16.02
CA ASN A 3 -0.55 -27.42 -17.41
C ASN A 3 -0.37 -28.41 -18.58
N ARG A 4 -0.15 -29.71 -18.36
CA ARG A 4 -0.14 -30.70 -19.47
C ARG A 4 -1.42 -30.66 -20.32
N LYS A 5 -2.57 -30.45 -19.69
CA LYS A 5 -3.88 -30.32 -20.36
C LYS A 5 -3.96 -29.09 -21.27
N ILE A 6 -3.31 -27.98 -20.87
CA ILE A 6 -3.29 -26.73 -21.63
C ILE A 6 -2.36 -26.84 -22.83
N ASP A 7 -1.21 -27.47 -22.66
CA ASP A 7 -0.27 -27.72 -23.77
C ASP A 7 -0.88 -28.63 -24.84
N MET A 8 -1.67 -29.63 -24.42
CA MET A 8 -2.45 -30.47 -25.34
C MET A 8 -3.48 -29.64 -26.13
N LEU A 9 -4.20 -28.72 -25.48
CA LEU A 9 -5.20 -27.86 -26.14
C LEU A 9 -4.53 -26.86 -27.10
N ARG A 10 -3.38 -26.28 -26.72
CA ARG A 10 -2.59 -25.39 -27.59
C ARG A 10 -2.08 -26.11 -28.83
N ALA A 11 -1.58 -27.35 -28.68
CA ALA A 11 -1.13 -28.17 -29.79
C ALA A 11 -2.27 -28.61 -30.74
N ALA A 12 -3.49 -28.76 -30.21
CA ALA A 12 -4.68 -29.12 -30.98
C ALA A 12 -5.33 -27.93 -31.72
N MET A 13 -5.02 -26.70 -31.33
CA MET A 13 -5.60 -25.47 -31.91
C MET A 13 -5.54 -25.37 -33.44
N PRO A 14 -4.41 -25.65 -34.13
CA PRO A 14 -4.36 -25.57 -35.60
C PRO A 14 -5.26 -26.58 -36.30
N TYR A 15 -5.49 -27.75 -35.68
CA TYR A 15 -6.31 -28.84 -36.22
C TYR A 15 -7.79 -28.70 -35.87
N THR A 16 -8.15 -27.77 -34.98
CA THR A 16 -9.52 -27.51 -34.58
C THR A 16 -10.26 -26.72 -35.67
N GLU A 17 -11.53 -27.07 -35.92
CA GLU A 17 -12.37 -26.36 -36.89
C GLU A 17 -12.38 -24.85 -36.60
N PRO A 18 -12.35 -23.98 -37.63
CA PRO A 18 -12.27 -22.53 -37.45
C PRO A 18 -13.33 -21.94 -36.52
N ARG A 19 -14.54 -22.54 -36.49
CA ARG A 19 -15.65 -22.14 -35.62
C ARG A 19 -15.33 -22.27 -34.13
N TYR A 20 -14.52 -23.25 -33.74
CA TYR A 20 -14.24 -23.57 -32.34
C TYR A 20 -12.90 -23.03 -31.84
N ARG A 21 -12.06 -22.45 -32.72
CA ARG A 21 -10.75 -21.89 -32.32
C ARG A 21 -10.87 -20.77 -31.29
N LYS A 22 -11.78 -19.81 -31.49
CA LYS A 22 -12.01 -18.71 -30.53
C LYS A 22 -12.52 -19.22 -29.18
N PRO A 23 -13.58 -20.06 -29.11
CA PRO A 23 -13.99 -20.70 -27.86
C PRO A 23 -12.88 -21.49 -27.17
N MET A 24 -12.09 -22.26 -27.92
CA MET A 24 -10.97 -23.02 -27.39
C MET A 24 -9.86 -22.11 -26.82
N GLN A 25 -9.57 -20.99 -27.47
CA GLN A 25 -8.63 -19.99 -26.97
C GLN A 25 -9.10 -19.35 -25.67
N VAL A 26 -10.39 -19.01 -25.56
CA VAL A 26 -10.98 -18.47 -24.33
C VAL A 26 -10.89 -19.48 -23.18
N LEU A 27 -11.14 -20.77 -23.46
CA LEU A 27 -11.01 -21.84 -22.46
C LEU A 27 -9.57 -21.94 -21.93
N ILE A 28 -8.57 -21.90 -22.84
CA ILE A 28 -7.16 -21.93 -22.48
C ILE A 28 -6.81 -20.75 -21.55
N GLN A 29 -7.20 -19.53 -21.92
CA GLN A 29 -6.93 -18.33 -21.14
C GLN A 29 -7.63 -18.34 -19.77
N THR A 30 -8.85 -18.89 -19.70
CA THR A 30 -9.61 -19.00 -18.45
C THR A 30 -8.90 -19.92 -17.46
N GLU A 31 -8.40 -21.06 -17.94
CA GLU A 31 -7.67 -22.01 -17.10
C GLU A 31 -6.33 -21.44 -16.61
N GLU A 32 -5.64 -20.67 -17.45
CA GLU A 32 -4.43 -19.93 -17.05
C GLU A 32 -4.75 -18.92 -15.95
N LEU A 33 -5.82 -18.13 -16.10
CA LEU A 33 -6.28 -17.18 -15.09
C LEU A 33 -6.63 -17.87 -13.76
N VAL A 34 -7.30 -19.02 -13.81
CA VAL A 34 -7.60 -19.81 -12.61
C VAL A 34 -6.32 -20.31 -11.94
N SER A 35 -5.27 -20.64 -12.70
CA SER A 35 -3.95 -20.96 -12.13
C SER A 35 -3.38 -19.75 -11.40
N TYR A 36 -3.36 -18.58 -12.04
CA TYR A 36 -2.86 -17.35 -11.42
C TYR A 36 -3.59 -17.01 -10.12
N ILE A 37 -4.92 -17.11 -10.08
CA ILE A 37 -5.71 -16.82 -8.88
C ILE A 37 -5.43 -17.82 -7.75
N ASN A 38 -5.23 -19.10 -8.07
CA ASN A 38 -4.99 -20.13 -7.05
C ASN A 38 -3.52 -20.19 -6.59
N GLU A 39 -2.58 -19.72 -7.40
CA GLU A 39 -1.16 -19.59 -7.04
C GLU A 39 -0.92 -18.47 -6.01
N ASP A 40 -1.81 -17.48 -5.92
CA ASP A 40 -1.83 -16.44 -4.86
C ASP A 40 -2.35 -16.95 -3.50
N GLY A 41 -2.44 -18.27 -3.29
CA GLY A 41 -2.90 -18.91 -2.06
C GLY A 41 -2.01 -18.70 -0.81
N GLU A 42 -0.85 -18.07 -0.95
CA GLU A 42 -0.02 -17.54 0.15
C GLU A 42 0.17 -16.03 0.01
N ALA A 43 -0.87 -15.30 -0.40
CA ALA A 43 -1.06 -13.97 0.14
C ALA A 43 -1.42 -14.13 1.63
N ASP A 44 -0.42 -14.51 2.43
CA ASP A 44 -0.48 -14.35 3.85
C ASP A 44 -1.00 -12.94 4.08
N MET A 45 -2.18 -12.85 4.70
CA MET A 45 -2.61 -11.65 5.39
C MET A 45 -1.68 -11.44 6.60
N GLU A 46 -0.38 -11.33 6.36
CA GLU A 46 0.57 -10.65 7.20
C GLU A 46 0.26 -9.16 7.09
N ALA A 47 -0.90 -8.78 7.62
CA ALA A 47 -1.36 -7.40 7.69
C ALA A 47 -0.46 -6.50 8.56
N CYS A 48 0.71 -7.00 9.00
CA CYS A 48 1.63 -6.32 9.89
C CYS A 48 3.09 -6.77 9.74
N ASP A 49 3.51 -7.49 8.68
CA ASP A 49 4.94 -7.76 8.47
C ASP A 49 5.54 -6.90 7.34
N THR A 50 6.80 -6.56 7.56
CA THR A 50 7.61 -5.50 6.97
C THR A 50 8.08 -5.75 5.53
N GLY A 51 7.38 -6.61 4.79
CA GLY A 51 7.61 -6.83 3.36
C GLY A 51 6.74 -5.92 2.52
N SER A 52 7.24 -4.72 2.20
CA SER A 52 6.74 -3.77 1.16
C SER A 52 5.31 -4.04 0.65
N VAL A 53 4.30 -3.90 1.52
CA VAL A 53 2.95 -3.57 1.04
C VAL A 53 3.16 -2.31 0.18
N GLY A 54 2.77 -2.37 -1.10
CA GLY A 54 2.94 -1.25 -2.02
C GLY A 54 2.36 0.05 -1.46
N ASP A 55 2.52 1.17 -2.17
CA ASP A 55 1.99 2.46 -1.73
C ASP A 55 0.46 2.47 -1.62
N VAL A 56 -0.08 2.00 -0.48
CA VAL A 56 -1.51 1.90 -0.18
C VAL A 56 -2.14 3.29 -0.21
N GLU A 57 -1.38 4.32 0.19
CA GLU A 57 -1.84 5.70 0.15
C GLU A 57 -2.03 6.16 -1.30
N GLY A 58 -1.03 5.94 -2.16
CA GLY A 58 -1.13 6.22 -3.60
C GLY A 58 -2.23 5.43 -4.31
N MET A 59 -2.42 4.17 -3.95
CA MET A 59 -3.52 3.34 -4.46
C MET A 59 -4.88 3.93 -4.05
N MET A 60 -5.07 4.23 -2.77
CA MET A 60 -6.34 4.78 -2.27
C MET A 60 -6.62 6.18 -2.82
N GLU A 61 -5.60 7.01 -3.03
CA GLU A 61 -5.77 8.30 -3.70
C GLU A 61 -6.25 8.12 -5.15
N SER A 62 -5.71 7.14 -5.88
CA SER A 62 -6.14 6.84 -7.25
C SER A 62 -7.58 6.27 -7.34
N ILE A 63 -8.03 5.55 -6.31
CA ILE A 63 -9.38 4.97 -6.27
C ILE A 63 -10.47 6.04 -6.11
N LYS A 64 -10.17 7.19 -5.49
CA LYS A 64 -11.14 8.26 -5.24
C LYS A 64 -11.80 8.79 -6.50
N ASP A 65 -11.10 8.78 -7.63
CA ASP A 65 -11.61 9.24 -8.93
C ASP A 65 -12.80 8.41 -9.44
N PHE A 66 -12.99 7.21 -8.91
CA PHE A 66 -14.04 6.27 -9.30
C PHE A 66 -15.14 6.10 -8.24
N CYS A 67 -14.98 6.72 -7.07
CA CYS A 67 -15.90 6.56 -5.94
C CYS A 67 -17.16 7.42 -6.07
N ASN A 68 -18.29 6.89 -5.60
CA ASN A 68 -19.46 7.72 -5.32
C ASN A 68 -19.31 8.48 -3.98
N PRO A 69 -20.17 9.48 -3.67
CA PRO A 69 -19.99 10.30 -2.48
C PRO A 69 -19.93 9.53 -1.15
N LYS A 70 -20.68 8.44 -1.00
CA LYS A 70 -20.68 7.62 0.23
C LYS A 70 -19.38 6.81 0.37
N GLU A 71 -18.89 6.27 -0.74
CA GLU A 71 -17.62 5.56 -0.79
C GLU A 71 -16.44 6.50 -0.54
N LEU A 72 -16.49 7.72 -1.07
CA LEU A 72 -15.45 8.72 -0.90
C LEU A 72 -15.23 9.07 0.59
N GLU A 73 -16.30 9.20 1.37
CA GLU A 73 -16.22 9.40 2.82
C GLU A 73 -15.49 8.24 3.51
N THR A 74 -15.81 7.01 3.10
CA THR A 74 -15.20 5.80 3.65
C THR A 74 -13.72 5.71 3.29
N VAL A 75 -13.36 5.98 2.03
CA VAL A 75 -11.96 6.00 1.56
C VAL A 75 -11.16 7.06 2.30
N ASN A 76 -11.68 8.28 2.44
CA ASN A 76 -11.00 9.34 3.19
C ASN A 76 -10.78 8.97 4.66
N LEU A 77 -11.74 8.30 5.30
CA LEU A 77 -11.59 7.83 6.68
C LEU A 77 -10.42 6.85 6.80
N VAL A 78 -10.36 5.85 5.91
CA VAL A 78 -9.27 4.87 5.92
C VAL A 78 -7.93 5.52 5.60
N LEU A 79 -7.88 6.45 4.63
CA LEU A 79 -6.67 7.18 4.28
C LEU A 79 -6.12 8.00 5.45
N ASN A 80 -7.01 8.70 6.17
CA ASN A 80 -6.66 9.44 7.37
C ASN A 80 -6.14 8.51 8.48
N PHE A 81 -6.74 7.32 8.63
CA PHE A 81 -6.29 6.31 9.59
C PHE A 81 -4.90 5.78 9.24
N VAL A 82 -4.63 5.46 7.96
CA VAL A 82 -3.32 4.98 7.50
C VAL A 82 -2.24 6.04 7.76
N ARG A 83 -2.51 7.31 7.44
CA ARG A 83 -1.61 8.43 7.73
C ARG A 83 -1.34 8.59 9.23
N ALA A 84 -2.38 8.54 10.05
CA ALA A 84 -2.26 8.60 11.51
C ALA A 84 -1.46 7.43 12.09
N GLN A 85 -1.67 6.22 11.57
CA GLN A 85 -0.93 5.03 11.97
C GLN A 85 0.56 5.16 11.64
N ARG A 86 0.91 5.72 10.47
CA ARG A 86 2.30 6.01 10.11
C ARG A 86 2.93 6.99 11.09
N MET A 87 2.25 8.09 11.38
CA MET A 87 2.71 9.07 12.37
C MET A 87 2.91 8.43 13.76
N TYR A 88 1.97 7.60 14.20
CA TYR A 88 2.07 6.89 15.48
C TYR A 88 3.23 5.90 15.52
N ARG A 89 3.47 5.15 14.43
CA ARG A 89 4.61 4.24 14.31
C ARG A 89 5.93 4.99 14.40
N THR A 90 6.07 6.10 13.69
CA THR A 90 7.27 6.95 13.75
C THR A 90 7.48 7.55 15.14
N TYR A 91 6.42 8.01 15.80
CA TYR A 91 6.48 8.48 17.18
C TYR A 91 6.92 7.36 18.14
N ARG A 92 6.35 6.16 18.00
CA ARG A 92 6.68 5.01 18.84
C ARG A 92 8.12 4.55 18.62
N SER A 93 8.59 4.48 17.37
CA SER A 93 9.98 4.13 17.05
C SER A 93 10.95 5.15 17.64
N PHE A 94 10.61 6.45 17.55
CA PHE A 94 11.41 7.52 18.16
C PHE A 94 11.48 7.39 19.69
N LYS A 95 10.33 7.19 20.35
CA LYS A 95 10.27 6.98 21.81
C LYS A 95 11.06 5.74 22.25
N GLN A 96 11.08 4.70 21.42
CA GLN A 96 11.84 3.48 21.70
C GLN A 96 13.36 3.68 21.51
N SER A 97 13.79 4.55 20.57
CA SER A 97 15.19 4.94 20.42
C SER A 97 15.69 5.91 21.49
N ASP A 98 14.79 6.64 22.17
CA ASP A 98 15.13 7.67 23.16
C ASP A 98 15.17 7.14 24.61
N GLN A 99 15.86 6.00 24.83
CA GLN A 99 16.21 5.51 26.18
C GLN A 99 17.36 6.30 26.83
N SER A 100 17.93 7.28 26.14
CA SER A 100 19.05 8.11 26.59
C SER A 100 18.70 9.60 26.69
N GLY A 101 17.69 9.93 27.51
CA GLY A 101 17.62 11.16 28.30
C GLY A 101 17.90 12.51 27.63
N SER A 102 17.51 12.74 26.36
CA SER A 102 17.64 14.06 25.72
C SER A 102 16.30 14.58 25.22
N ASN A 103 15.67 15.45 26.02
CA ASN A 103 14.43 16.18 25.70
C ASN A 103 14.49 17.00 24.39
N ASN A 104 15.67 17.16 23.77
CA ASN A 104 15.88 18.01 22.61
C ASN A 104 15.44 17.34 21.28
N GLY A 105 15.53 16.00 21.17
CA GLY A 105 15.20 15.29 19.94
C GLY A 105 13.69 15.25 19.63
N MET A 106 12.85 15.27 20.67
CA MET A 106 11.39 15.35 20.54
C MET A 106 10.95 16.69 19.94
N MET A 107 11.56 17.80 20.35
CA MET A 107 11.27 19.13 19.78
C MET A 107 11.72 19.23 18.33
N GLU A 108 12.84 18.60 17.97
CA GLU A 108 13.34 18.55 16.59
C GLU A 108 12.42 17.71 15.67
N PHE A 109 11.92 16.57 16.16
CA PHE A 109 10.95 15.77 15.41
C PHE A 109 9.65 16.53 15.16
N LEU A 110 9.09 17.17 16.20
CA LEU A 110 7.88 17.98 16.04
C LEU A 110 8.11 19.15 15.07
N ALA A 111 9.27 19.82 15.14
CA ALA A 111 9.63 20.87 14.20
C ALA A 111 9.72 20.36 12.75
N SER A 112 10.28 19.16 12.55
CA SER A 112 10.41 18.57 11.22
C SER A 112 9.06 18.25 10.56
N GLN A 113 8.02 18.04 11.37
CA GLN A 113 6.66 17.71 10.91
C GLN A 113 5.78 18.96 10.71
N LEU A 114 6.26 20.15 11.09
CA LEU A 114 5.55 21.41 10.90
C LEU A 114 5.75 21.96 9.48
N THR A 115 4.74 22.69 8.98
CA THR A 115 4.87 23.46 7.73
C THR A 115 5.99 24.51 7.86
N PRO A 116 6.63 24.94 6.76
CA PRO A 116 7.77 25.87 6.82
C PRO A 116 7.44 27.23 7.49
N GLU A 117 6.18 27.66 7.48
CA GLU A 117 5.74 28.85 8.23
C GLU A 117 5.64 28.58 9.74
N GLN A 118 5.17 27.39 10.13
CA GLN A 118 5.11 26.96 11.53
C GLN A 118 6.50 26.67 12.12
N GLN A 119 7.45 26.20 11.29
CA GLN A 119 8.86 26.03 11.67
C GLN A 119 9.53 27.34 12.09
N LYS A 120 9.28 28.44 11.35
CA LYS A 120 9.83 29.75 11.69
C LYS A 120 9.32 30.27 13.03
N THR A 121 8.04 30.06 13.33
CA THR A 121 7.44 30.48 14.61
C THR A 121 7.94 29.62 15.77
N PHE A 122 8.07 28.32 15.55
CA PHE A 122 8.62 27.38 16.52
C PHE A 122 10.09 27.69 16.85
N GLY A 123 10.91 27.96 15.84
CA GLY A 123 12.32 28.38 16.04
C GLY A 123 12.44 29.67 16.83
N LYS A 124 11.55 30.64 16.60
CA LYS A 124 11.49 31.89 17.39
C LYS A 124 11.15 31.63 18.86
N MET A 125 10.17 30.76 19.15
CA MET A 125 9.83 30.40 20.53
C MET A 125 10.96 29.63 21.24
N ALA A 126 11.62 28.72 20.52
CA ALA A 126 12.76 27.98 21.06
C ALA A 126 13.94 28.91 21.39
N ALA A 127 14.22 29.91 20.56
CA ALA A 127 15.24 30.93 20.84
C ALA A 127 14.92 31.73 22.10
N VAL A 128 13.66 32.14 22.28
CA VAL A 128 13.22 32.90 23.46
C VAL A 128 13.29 32.07 24.75
N MET A 129 12.98 30.76 24.70
CA MET A 129 13.08 29.87 25.88
C MET A 129 14.52 29.53 26.28
N ASN A 130 15.48 29.65 25.35
CA ASN A 130 16.90 29.38 25.60
C ASN A 130 17.68 30.64 26.02
N GLU A 131 17.05 31.82 25.98
CA GLU A 131 17.60 33.11 26.41
C GLU A 131 17.11 33.55 27.82
N SER A 132 16.48 32.66 28.59
CA SER A 132 16.15 32.85 30.02
C SER A 132 16.88 31.83 30.91
#